data_AF-U1NS55-F1
#
_entry.id   AF-U1NS55-F1
#
_cell.length_a   1.000
_cell.length_b   1.000
_cell.length_c   1.000
_cell.angle_alpha   90.00
_cell.angle_beta   90.00
_cell.angle_gamma   90.00
#
_symmetry.space_group_name_H-M   'P 1'
#
loop_
_entity.id
_entity.type
_entity.pdbx_description
1 polymer ?
#
loop_
_entity_poly.entity_id
_entity_poly.type
_entity_poly.pdbx_seq_one_letter_code
_entity_poly.pdbx_strand_id
1 'polypeptide(L)'
;MSGNETTETDESEIENTTTQTSTSSSAETEATLDVEAAAEREEYIEELREQVDDQQSRIEELEDLVLDLSTRVASGDATGVCPDCHGPVVKVSPWFRSSKIKCSQCGRVFHEF
;
A
#
# COMPACT_ATOMS: atom_id res chain seq x y z
N MET A 1 32.35 -33.41 74.36
CA MET A 1 31.83 -32.05 74.62
C MET A 1 30.31 -32.14 74.58
N SER A 2 29.67 -31.42 75.51
CA SER A 2 28.24 -31.10 75.72
C SER A 2 27.27 -31.38 74.56
N GLY A 3 26.00 -31.69 74.76
CA GLY A 3 25.10 -31.46 75.88
C GLY A 3 23.65 -31.47 75.32
N ASN A 4 22.70 -31.63 76.22
CA ASN A 4 21.29 -31.99 76.03
C ASN A 4 20.39 -30.89 75.40
N GLU A 5 19.17 -31.32 75.04
CA GLU A 5 17.86 -30.62 75.13
C GLU A 5 17.42 -29.54 74.11
N THR A 6 16.31 -29.90 73.44
CA THR A 6 15.07 -29.18 73.07
C THR A 6 14.91 -27.66 73.28
N THR A 7 14.45 -26.98 72.23
CA THR A 7 13.67 -25.72 72.18
C THR A 7 12.95 -25.67 70.82
N GLU A 8 11.64 -25.92 70.71
CA GLU A 8 10.51 -24.98 70.81
C GLU A 8 10.62 -23.66 70.02
N THR A 9 9.65 -23.51 69.09
CA THR A 9 8.88 -22.29 68.75
C THR A 9 9.59 -21.13 68.05
N ASP A 10 9.14 -20.79 66.83
CA ASP A 10 8.45 -19.50 66.58
C ASP A 10 7.72 -19.47 65.23
N GLU A 11 6.66 -18.67 65.19
CA GLU A 11 5.57 -18.63 64.25
C GLU A 11 5.90 -17.80 62.99
N SER A 12 5.27 -18.12 61.87
CA SER A 12 5.01 -17.14 60.82
C SER A 12 3.69 -17.50 60.16
N GLU A 13 2.62 -17.09 60.85
CA GLU A 13 1.63 -16.16 60.32
C GLU A 13 1.82 -15.86 58.82
N ILE A 14 0.94 -16.43 57.99
CA ILE A 14 0.66 -15.89 56.67
C ILE A 14 -0.80 -15.45 56.71
N GLU A 15 -0.95 -14.18 57.11
CA GLU A 15 -2.13 -13.36 56.86
C GLU A 15 -2.58 -13.45 55.40
N ASN A 16 -3.89 -13.26 55.24
CA ASN A 16 -4.53 -12.69 54.06
C ASN A 16 -4.44 -13.49 52.75
N THR A 17 -5.40 -14.39 52.58
CA THR A 17 -5.98 -14.66 51.25
C THR A 17 -7.41 -14.13 51.25
N THR A 18 -7.54 -12.80 51.35
CA THR A 18 -8.68 -12.07 50.79
C THR A 18 -8.50 -12.09 49.28
N THR A 19 -8.93 -13.19 48.65
CA THR A 19 -8.88 -13.35 47.20
C THR A 19 -10.22 -12.97 46.60
N GLN A 20 -10.19 -11.79 46.00
CA GLN A 20 -10.84 -11.44 44.74
C GLN A 20 -12.35 -11.20 44.76
N THR A 21 -12.69 -10.00 45.22
CA THR A 21 -13.69 -9.15 44.56
C THR A 21 -12.92 -8.12 43.72
N SER A 22 -12.35 -8.52 42.58
CA SER A 22 -11.68 -7.57 41.65
C SER A 22 -11.75 -8.00 40.17
N THR A 23 -12.29 -9.18 39.85
CA THR A 23 -12.22 -9.75 38.48
C THR A 23 -13.19 -9.10 37.50
N SER A 24 -14.25 -8.42 37.95
CA SER A 24 -15.23 -7.82 37.04
C SER A 24 -14.78 -6.50 36.40
N SER A 25 -13.94 -5.70 37.06
CA SER A 25 -13.53 -4.40 36.53
C SER A 25 -12.43 -4.49 35.47
N SER A 26 -11.57 -5.53 35.53
CA SER A 26 -10.42 -5.65 34.62
C SER A 26 -10.79 -6.22 33.25
N ALA A 27 -11.75 -7.16 33.21
CA ALA A 27 -12.21 -7.78 31.97
C ALA A 27 -13.06 -6.83 31.12
N GLU A 28 -13.85 -5.96 31.76
CA GLU A 28 -14.63 -4.94 31.04
C GLU A 28 -13.75 -3.83 30.48
N THR A 29 -12.68 -3.44 31.19
CA THR A 29 -11.69 -2.48 30.66
C THR A 29 -10.83 -3.07 29.53
N GLU A 30 -10.50 -4.36 29.60
CA GLU A 30 -9.77 -5.07 28.54
C GLU A 30 -10.61 -5.20 27.27
N ALA A 31 -11.89 -5.56 27.42
CA ALA A 31 -12.84 -5.62 26.30
C ALA A 31 -13.07 -4.25 25.64
N THR A 32 -13.08 -3.14 26.40
CA THR A 32 -13.19 -1.79 25.81
C THR A 32 -11.93 -1.38 25.06
N LEU A 33 -10.74 -1.75 25.54
CA LEU A 33 -9.47 -1.45 24.87
C LEU A 33 -9.34 -2.20 23.54
N ASP A 34 -9.82 -3.44 23.47
CA ASP A 34 -9.82 -4.23 22.22
C ASP A 34 -10.81 -3.66 21.18
N VAL A 35 -11.93 -3.08 21.62
CA VAL A 35 -12.90 -2.41 20.74
C VAL A 35 -12.36 -1.07 20.22
N GLU A 36 -11.73 -0.26 21.07
CA GLU A 36 -11.07 0.98 20.63
C GLU A 36 -9.92 0.69 19.65
N ALA A 37 -9.08 -0.31 19.95
CA ALA A 37 -8.00 -0.73 19.06
C ALA A 37 -8.50 -1.31 17.73
N ALA A 38 -9.67 -1.97 17.72
CA ALA A 38 -10.31 -2.44 16.50
C ALA A 38 -10.85 -1.27 15.66
N ALA A 39 -11.49 -0.28 16.29
CA ALA A 39 -12.01 0.90 15.61
C ALA A 39 -10.88 1.74 14.97
N GLU A 40 -9.77 1.96 15.68
CA GLU A 40 -8.60 2.67 15.13
C GLU A 40 -7.97 1.94 13.94
N ARG A 41 -7.96 0.59 13.96
CA ARG A 41 -7.49 -0.21 12.83
C ARG A 41 -8.42 -0.13 11.63
N GLU A 42 -9.73 -0.12 11.85
CA GLU A 42 -10.71 0.05 10.77
C GLU A 42 -10.56 1.41 10.10
N GLU A 43 -10.41 2.48 10.87
CA GLU A 43 -10.16 3.84 10.35
C GLU A 43 -8.85 3.90 9.55
N TYR A 44 -7.78 3.31 10.06
CA TYR A 44 -6.50 3.25 9.34
C TYR A 44 -6.59 2.46 8.04
N ILE A 45 -7.30 1.33 8.03
CA ILE A 45 -7.51 0.53 6.82
C ILE A 45 -8.33 1.30 5.78
N GLU A 46 -9.34 2.06 6.20
CA GLU A 46 -10.15 2.89 5.31
C GLU A 46 -9.29 4.00 4.66
N GLU A 47 -8.46 4.69 5.45
CA GLU A 47 -7.52 5.69 4.96
C GLU A 47 -6.53 5.09 3.94
N LEU A 48 -5.99 3.90 4.23
CA LEU A 48 -5.12 3.18 3.31
C LEU A 48 -5.80 2.83 1.99
N ARG A 49 -7.08 2.41 2.03
CA ARG A 49 -7.85 2.12 0.81
C ARG A 49 -8.05 3.38 -0.03
N GLU A 50 -8.42 4.49 0.60
CA GLU A 50 -8.59 5.77 -0.09
C GLU A 50 -7.28 6.21 -0.76
N GLN A 51 -6.14 6.08 -0.06
CA GLN A 51 -4.83 6.40 -0.63
C GLN A 51 -4.47 5.50 -1.81
N VAL A 52 -4.79 4.21 -1.75
CA VAL A 52 -4.55 3.27 -2.86
C VAL A 52 -5.38 3.64 -4.08
N ASP A 53 -6.67 3.98 -3.90
CA ASP A 53 -7.55 4.39 -4.99
C ASP A 53 -7.11 5.72 -5.63
N ASP A 54 -6.67 6.71 -4.84
CA ASP A 54 -6.13 7.97 -5.37
C ASP A 54 -4.82 7.74 -6.13
N GLN A 55 -3.94 6.87 -5.60
CA GLN A 55 -2.72 6.49 -6.28
C GLN A 55 -2.99 5.76 -7.60
N GLN A 56 -3.97 4.85 -7.64
CA GLN A 56 -4.34 4.14 -8.85
C GLN A 56 -4.88 5.09 -9.91
N SER A 57 -5.75 6.04 -9.52
CA SER A 57 -6.28 7.07 -10.43
C SER A 57 -5.17 7.94 -11.02
N ARG A 58 -4.17 8.32 -10.22
CA ARG A 58 -3.00 9.08 -10.69
C ARG A 58 -2.10 8.27 -11.63
N ILE A 59 -1.94 6.97 -11.38
CA ILE A 59 -1.18 6.09 -12.26
C ILE A 59 -1.84 6.03 -13.63
N GLU A 60 -3.17 5.88 -13.68
CA GLU A 60 -3.93 5.87 -14.94
C GLU A 60 -3.73 7.19 -15.72
N GLU A 61 -3.80 8.34 -15.06
CA GLU A 61 -3.55 9.65 -15.70
C GLU A 61 -2.10 9.77 -16.22
N LEU A 62 -1.12 9.28 -15.45
CA LEU A 62 0.29 9.31 -15.85
C LEU A 62 0.58 8.37 -17.02
N GLU A 63 -0.05 7.19 -17.05
CA GLU A 63 0.06 6.25 -18.17
C GLU A 63 -0.45 6.88 -19.46
N ASP A 64 -1.61 7.56 -19.41
CA ASP A 64 -2.15 8.31 -20.55
C ASP A 64 -1.20 9.41 -21.03
N LEU A 65 -0.61 10.17 -20.10
CA LEU A 65 0.36 11.23 -20.42
C LEU A 65 1.64 10.68 -21.06
N VAL A 66 2.17 9.57 -20.53
CA VAL A 66 3.37 8.91 -21.07
C VAL A 66 3.08 8.36 -22.47
N LEU A 67 1.89 7.81 -22.70
CA LEU A 67 1.47 7.37 -24.03
C LEU A 67 1.43 8.56 -25.01
N ASP A 68 0.84 9.70 -24.64
CA ASP A 68 0.84 10.92 -25.49
C ASP A 68 2.27 11.42 -25.79
N LEU A 69 3.13 11.47 -24.76
CA LEU A 69 4.53 11.88 -24.91
C LEU A 69 5.33 10.93 -25.82
N SER A 70 5.08 9.62 -25.72
CA SER A 70 5.73 8.61 -26.58
C SER A 70 5.40 8.81 -28.06
N THR A 71 4.20 9.31 -28.38
CA THR A 71 3.81 9.62 -29.76
C THR A 71 4.55 10.85 -30.31
N ARG A 72 4.81 11.86 -29.46
CA ARG A 72 5.49 13.11 -29.85
C ARG A 72 7.00 12.94 -29.99
N VAL A 73 7.62 12.13 -29.15
CA VAL A 73 9.06 11.81 -29.21
C VAL A 73 9.44 11.11 -30.53
N ALA A 74 8.47 10.49 -31.22
CA ALA A 74 8.67 9.91 -32.54
C ALA A 74 8.87 10.91 -33.71
N SER A 75 8.79 12.21 -33.44
CA SER A 75 9.09 13.25 -34.42
C SER A 75 10.58 13.44 -34.71
N GLY A 76 11.46 13.01 -33.80
CA GLY A 76 12.89 13.39 -33.80
C GLY A 76 13.92 12.28 -33.94
N ASP A 77 13.54 10.99 -34.09
CA ASP A 77 14.36 9.78 -34.37
C ASP A 77 14.07 8.57 -33.43
N ALA A 78 13.08 8.66 -32.53
CA ALA A 78 12.73 7.59 -31.58
C ALA A 78 11.45 6.83 -31.99
N THR A 79 11.39 5.53 -31.71
CA THR A 79 10.18 4.71 -31.94
C THR A 79 9.09 5.12 -30.95
N GLY A 80 7.93 5.58 -31.43
CA GLY A 80 6.76 5.88 -30.58
C GLY A 80 5.81 4.69 -30.49
N VAL A 81 4.86 4.73 -29.55
CA VAL A 81 3.81 3.71 -29.40
C VAL A 81 2.46 4.32 -29.74
N CYS A 82 1.66 3.63 -30.57
CA CYS A 82 0.33 4.09 -30.95
C CYS A 82 -0.63 3.95 -29.77
N PRO A 83 -1.40 4.98 -29.40
CA PRO A 83 -2.33 4.93 -28.27
C PRO A 83 -3.51 3.97 -28.52
N ASP A 84 -3.88 3.70 -29.78
CA ASP A 84 -5.07 2.90 -30.08
C ASP A 84 -4.79 1.39 -30.14
N CYS A 85 -3.59 1.00 -30.57
CA CYS A 85 -3.26 -0.41 -30.81
C CYS A 85 -1.94 -0.85 -30.19
N HIS A 86 -1.26 0.04 -29.45
CA HIS A 86 0.06 -0.16 -28.86
C HIS A 86 1.14 -0.60 -29.87
N GLY A 87 0.90 -0.37 -31.17
CA GLY A 87 1.81 -0.73 -32.25
C GLY A 87 2.88 0.33 -32.50
N PRO A 88 4.02 -0.04 -33.13
CA PRO A 88 5.13 0.88 -33.32
C PRO A 88 4.80 1.99 -34.32
N VAL A 89 5.11 3.23 -33.94
CA VAL A 89 4.98 4.45 -34.73
C VAL A 89 6.31 4.78 -35.38
N VAL A 90 6.30 4.93 -36.71
CA VAL A 90 7.50 5.14 -37.53
C VAL A 90 7.33 6.32 -38.48
N LYS A 91 8.44 7.03 -38.73
CA LYS A 91 8.51 8.04 -39.79
C LYS A 91 8.78 7.37 -41.13
N VAL A 92 7.93 7.67 -42.11
CA VAL A 92 8.07 7.21 -43.49
C VAL A 92 8.34 8.42 -44.36
N SER A 93 9.48 8.42 -45.06
CA SER A 93 9.92 9.48 -45.96
C SER A 93 10.07 8.93 -47.39
N PRO A 94 9.00 8.92 -48.20
CA PRO A 94 9.06 8.47 -49.58
C PRO A 94 9.84 9.44 -50.45
N TRP A 95 10.56 8.94 -51.46
CA TRP A 95 11.48 9.75 -52.29
C TRP A 95 10.79 10.90 -53.08
N PHE A 96 9.46 10.84 -53.25
CA PHE A 96 8.68 11.83 -54.01
C PHE A 96 7.43 12.35 -53.26
N ARG A 97 7.30 12.12 -51.94
CA ARG A 97 6.13 12.58 -51.16
C ARG A 97 6.55 13.19 -49.81
N SER A 98 5.65 13.98 -49.24
CA SER A 98 5.70 14.44 -47.85
C SER A 98 6.02 13.29 -46.91
N SER A 99 6.94 13.53 -45.96
CA SER A 99 7.20 12.53 -44.92
C SER A 99 6.01 12.48 -43.96
N LYS A 100 5.70 11.30 -43.43
CA LYS A 100 4.57 11.10 -42.52
C LYS A 100 4.98 10.24 -41.34
N ILE A 101 4.42 10.51 -40.18
CA ILE A 101 4.53 9.65 -39.00
C ILE A 101 3.26 8.83 -38.91
N LYS A 102 3.38 7.50 -38.97
CA LYS A 102 2.23 6.60 -38.91
C LYS A 102 2.50 5.38 -38.02
N CYS A 103 1.43 4.82 -37.45
CA CYS A 103 1.49 3.49 -36.86
C CYS A 103 1.66 2.45 -37.98
N SER A 104 2.61 1.53 -37.80
CA SER A 104 2.83 0.41 -38.72
C SER A 104 1.75 -0.68 -38.63
N GLN A 105 1.00 -0.73 -37.52
CA GLN A 105 0.04 -1.80 -37.24
C GLN A 105 -1.39 -1.40 -37.62
N CYS A 106 -1.93 -0.29 -37.08
CA CYS A 106 -3.28 0.19 -37.41
C CYS A 106 -3.33 1.20 -38.57
N GLY A 107 -2.18 1.74 -38.99
CA GLY A 107 -2.10 2.68 -40.12
C GLY A 107 -2.49 4.14 -39.81
N ARG A 108 -2.87 4.47 -38.56
CA ARG A 108 -3.18 5.85 -38.14
C ARG A 108 -2.01 6.79 -38.43
N VAL A 109 -2.30 7.95 -39.02
CA VAL A 109 -1.33 9.01 -39.30
C VAL A 109 -1.41 10.06 -38.20
N PHE A 110 -0.27 10.38 -37.58
CA PHE A 110 -0.17 11.35 -36.50
C PHE A 110 0.30 12.72 -36.99
N HIS A 111 1.16 12.73 -38.01
CA HIS A 111 1.68 13.97 -38.59
C HIS A 111 2.05 13.76 -40.06
N GLU A 112 1.82 14.78 -40.89
CA GLU A 112 2.30 14.89 -42.27
C GLU A 112 3.14 16.17 -42.39
N PHE A 113 4.33 16.06 -42.98
CA PHE A 113 5.32 17.14 -43.13
C PHE A 113 5.31 17.73 -44.52
#